data_AF-K1V774-F1
#
_entry.id   AF-K1V774-F1
#
_cell.length_a   1.000
_cell.length_b   1.000
_cell.length_c   1.000
_cell.angle_alpha   90.00
_cell.angle_beta   90.00
_cell.angle_gamma   90.00
#
_symmetry.space_group_name_H-M   'P 1'
#
loop_
_entity.id
_entity.type
_entity.pdbx_description
1 polymer ?
#
loop_
_entity_poly.entity_id
_entity_poly.type
_entity_poly.pdbx_seq_one_letter_code
_entity_poly.pdbx_strand_id
1 'polypeptide(L)'
;MDQCGLPKEMAIELFKPFVMKELDKRGIANNIKSARKMVEQAKDPAVWDALEEVIKDHPVLLNRAPTLHRLGIQAFMPVLVEGRAIKLHPLVCTAFNADFDGDQMAVHLPLSEEAQNEARTLMLAAKNLLKPSDGRPVTVPTQDMVLGSYYLTIDKPGEKG
;
A
#
# COMPACT_ATOMS: atom_id res chain seq x y z
N MET A 1 -4.19 -8.27 3.10
CA MET A 1 -2.74 -8.30 3.47
C MET A 1 -1.86 -7.72 2.37
N ASP A 2 -2.36 -7.64 1.15
CA ASP A 2 -1.69 -7.17 -0.07
C ASP A 2 -1.96 -5.69 -0.40
N GLN A 3 -2.87 -5.03 0.31
CA GLN A 3 -3.22 -3.62 0.09
C GLN A 3 -2.58 -2.68 1.13
N CYS A 4 -2.34 -1.44 0.72
CA CYS A 4 -2.00 -0.33 1.62
C CYS A 4 -2.85 0.89 1.30
N GLY A 5 -3.14 1.72 2.30
CA GLY A 5 -3.81 3.00 2.07
C GLY A 5 -2.81 4.06 1.65
N LEU A 6 -2.97 4.64 0.47
CA LEU A 6 -2.12 5.70 -0.06
C LEU A 6 -2.90 7.04 -0.06
N PRO A 7 -2.38 8.08 0.61
CA PRO A 7 -3.00 9.40 0.59
C PRO A 7 -3.20 9.94 -0.83
N LYS A 8 -4.38 10.50 -1.10
CA LYS A 8 -4.74 11.08 -2.39
C LYS A 8 -3.72 12.09 -2.93
N GLU A 9 -3.26 13.01 -2.09
CA GLU A 9 -2.26 14.02 -2.46
C GLU A 9 -0.93 13.38 -2.88
N MET A 10 -0.48 12.36 -2.14
CA MET A 10 0.74 11.62 -2.45
C MET A 10 0.60 10.81 -3.74
N ALA A 11 -0.55 10.17 -3.95
CA ALA A 11 -0.84 9.38 -5.13
C ALA A 11 -0.84 10.25 -6.41
N ILE A 12 -1.45 11.44 -6.39
CA ILE A 12 -1.43 12.36 -7.53
C ILE A 12 0.00 12.69 -7.95
N GLU A 13 0.88 13.01 -7.00
CA GLU A 13 2.26 13.40 -7.34
C GLU A 13 3.08 12.21 -7.86
N LEU A 14 2.96 11.03 -7.23
CA LEU A 14 3.66 9.82 -7.68
C LEU A 14 3.22 9.37 -9.08
N PHE A 15 1.91 9.42 -9.34
CA PHE A 15 1.31 8.91 -10.58
C PHE A 15 1.10 9.99 -11.66
N LYS A 16 1.58 11.22 -11.43
CA LYS A 16 1.34 12.39 -12.28
C LYS A 16 1.53 12.13 -13.79
N PRO A 17 2.63 11.52 -14.26
CA PRO A 17 2.82 11.27 -15.69
C PRO A 17 1.79 10.28 -16.27
N PHE A 18 1.39 9.29 -15.48
CA PHE A 18 0.42 8.27 -15.88
C PHE A 18 -0.99 8.84 -15.97
N VAL A 19 -1.39 9.65 -14.98
CA VAL A 19 -2.69 10.36 -14.99
C VAL A 19 -2.76 11.33 -16.17
N MET A 20 -1.68 12.07 -16.45
CA MET A 20 -1.63 12.96 -17.62
C MET A 20 -1.82 12.21 -18.94
N LYS A 21 -1.19 11.04 -19.09
CA LYS A 21 -1.33 10.18 -20.27
C LYS A 21 -2.75 9.63 -20.39
N GLU A 22 -3.38 9.26 -19.27
CA GLU A 22 -4.74 8.74 -19.27
C GLU A 22 -5.78 9.82 -19.61
N LEU A 23 -5.60 11.06 -19.13
CA LEU A 23 -6.46 12.19 -19.48
C LEU A 23 -6.38 12.56 -20.97
N ASP A 24 -5.19 12.49 -21.56
CA ASP A 24 -4.96 12.69 -23.00
C ASP A 24 -5.61 11.57 -23.81
N LYS A 25 -5.42 10.30 -23.40
CA LYS A 25 -6.02 9.12 -24.04
C LYS A 25 -7.55 9.17 -24.03
N ARG A 26 -8.17 9.70 -22.97
CA ARG A 26 -9.62 9.88 -22.85
C ARG A 26 -10.16 11.11 -23.60
N GLY A 27 -9.29 11.95 -24.16
CA GLY A 27 -9.69 13.19 -24.84
C GLY A 27 -10.24 14.27 -23.91
N ILE A 28 -9.99 14.15 -22.59
CA ILE A 28 -10.43 15.11 -21.57
C ILE A 28 -9.51 16.34 -21.59
N ALA A 29 -8.22 16.11 -21.81
CA ALA A 29 -7.23 17.17 -22.00
C ALA A 29 -6.99 17.40 -23.50
N ASN A 30 -6.97 18.67 -23.92
CA ASN A 30 -6.70 19.04 -25.32
C ASN A 30 -5.22 18.82 -25.73
N ASN A 31 -4.31 18.81 -24.75
CA ASN A 31 -2.87 18.55 -24.92
C ASN A 31 -2.19 18.28 -23.56
N ILE A 32 -0.95 17.78 -23.60
CA ILE A 32 -0.12 17.48 -22.42
C ILE A 32 0.05 18.68 -21.47
N LYS A 33 0.15 19.91 -21.98
CA LYS A 33 0.28 21.10 -21.12
C LYS A 33 -1.01 21.37 -20.34
N SER A 34 -2.17 21.19 -20.98
CA SER A 34 -3.47 21.30 -20.32
C SER A 34 -3.68 20.18 -19.30
N ALA A 35 -3.31 18.94 -19.63
CA ALA A 35 -3.37 17.80 -18.71
C ALA A 35 -2.53 18.07 -17.46
N ARG A 36 -1.29 18.57 -17.62
CA ARG A 36 -0.42 18.95 -16.51
C ARG A 36 -1.08 19.98 -15.59
N LYS A 37 -1.68 21.03 -16.16
CA LYS A 37 -2.38 22.06 -15.40
C LYS A 37 -3.59 21.51 -14.65
N MET A 38 -4.36 20.60 -15.26
CA MET A 38 -5.50 19.95 -14.61
C MET A 38 -5.07 19.12 -13.41
N VAL A 39 -4.02 18.31 -13.56
CA VAL A 39 -3.47 17.49 -12.47
C VAL A 39 -2.89 18.36 -11.35
N GLU A 40 -2.14 19.42 -11.68
CA GLU A 40 -1.59 20.36 -10.67
C GLU A 40 -2.67 21.14 -9.91
N GLN A 41 -3.83 21.38 -10.53
CA GLN A 41 -4.95 22.02 -9.84
C GLN A 41 -5.78 21.04 -9.01
N ALA A 42 -5.84 19.76 -9.41
CA ALA A 42 -6.59 18.68 -8.76
C ALA A 42 -8.09 19.01 -8.47
N LYS A 43 -8.67 19.97 -9.21
CA LYS A 43 -10.06 20.43 -9.02
C LYS A 43 -11.08 19.63 -9.84
N ASP A 44 -10.63 19.07 -10.96
CA ASP A 44 -11.52 18.36 -11.89
C ASP A 44 -11.74 16.93 -11.38
N PRO A 45 -13.00 16.49 -11.17
CA PRO A 45 -13.32 15.10 -10.81
C PRO A 45 -12.68 14.08 -11.75
N ALA A 46 -12.54 14.41 -13.03
CA ALA A 46 -11.97 13.51 -14.03
C ALA A 46 -10.49 13.15 -13.74
N VAL A 47 -9.75 14.00 -13.01
CA VAL A 47 -8.38 13.70 -12.57
C VAL A 47 -8.39 12.56 -11.55
N TRP A 48 -9.35 12.59 -10.63
CA TRP A 48 -9.51 11.57 -9.59
C TRP A 48 -9.98 10.25 -10.18
N ASP A 49 -10.91 10.28 -11.14
CA ASP A 49 -11.36 9.09 -11.86
C ASP A 49 -10.23 8.47 -12.70
N ALA A 50 -9.38 9.30 -13.31
CA ALA A 50 -8.20 8.83 -14.04
C ALA A 50 -7.16 8.25 -13.08
N LEU A 51 -6.94 8.86 -11.91
CA LEU A 51 -6.05 8.34 -10.88
C LEU A 51 -6.52 6.97 -10.38
N GLU A 52 -7.81 6.82 -10.05
CA GLU A 52 -8.38 5.54 -9.59
C GLU A 52 -8.18 4.42 -10.60
N GLU A 53 -8.29 4.72 -11.89
CA GLU A 53 -8.05 3.72 -12.93
C GLU A 53 -6.57 3.34 -13.05
N VAL A 54 -5.67 4.34 -13.01
CA VAL A 54 -4.23 4.13 -13.12
C VAL A 54 -3.69 3.28 -11.96
N ILE A 55 -4.20 3.44 -10.74
CA ILE A 55 -3.66 2.76 -9.56
C ILE A 55 -4.14 1.30 -9.40
N LYS A 56 -5.30 0.92 -9.97
CA LYS A 56 -5.94 -0.40 -9.76
C LYS A 56 -4.99 -1.56 -10.00
N ASP A 57 -4.10 -1.39 -10.98
CA ASP A 57 -3.16 -2.41 -11.43
C ASP A 57 -1.70 -1.93 -11.36
N HIS A 58 -1.38 -1.08 -10.39
CA HIS A 58 -0.02 -0.58 -10.22
C HIS A 58 0.46 -0.74 -8.78
N PRO A 59 1.27 -1.77 -8.47
CA PRO A 59 1.78 -1.97 -7.12
C PRO A 59 2.74 -0.83 -6.72
N VAL A 60 2.79 -0.52 -5.43
CA VAL A 60 3.78 0.39 -4.83
C VAL A 60 4.65 -0.38 -3.84
N LEU A 61 5.90 0.04 -3.67
CA LEU A 61 6.79 -0.53 -2.66
C LEU A 61 6.79 0.36 -1.42
N LEU A 62 6.54 -0.22 -0.26
CA LEU A 62 6.72 0.43 1.02
C LEU A 62 8.05 0.00 1.64
N ASN A 63 8.77 0.97 2.22
CA ASN A 63 10.03 0.74 2.91
C ASN A 63 10.06 1.53 4.23
N ARG A 64 10.54 0.90 5.29
CA ARG A 64 10.83 1.57 6.57
C ARG A 64 12.32 1.48 6.88
N ALA A 65 12.92 2.61 7.22
CA ALA A 65 14.31 2.67 7.65
C ALA A 65 14.45 2.35 9.15
N PRO A 66 15.51 1.65 9.59
CA PRO A 66 16.54 0.98 8.78
C PRO A 66 16.06 -0.37 8.20
N THR A 67 16.45 -0.68 6.96
CA THR A 67 16.11 -1.95 6.31
C THR A 67 17.09 -3.05 6.74
N LEU A 68 16.69 -3.89 7.71
CA LEU A 68 17.55 -4.95 8.26
C LEU A 68 17.57 -6.24 7.42
N HIS A 69 16.50 -6.50 6.68
CA HIS A 69 16.33 -7.71 5.86
C HIS A 69 15.34 -7.44 4.74
N ARG A 70 15.25 -8.35 3.76
CA ARG A 70 14.41 -8.16 2.56
C ARG A 70 12.94 -7.83 2.84
N LEU A 71 12.36 -8.31 3.96
CA LEU A 71 10.97 -8.02 4.32
C LEU A 71 10.74 -6.57 4.80
N GLY A 72 11.81 -5.79 4.98
CA GLY A 72 11.71 -4.34 5.25
C GLY A 72 11.35 -3.53 4.00
N ILE A 73 11.24 -4.17 2.84
CA ILE A 73 10.65 -3.62 1.62
C ILE A 73 9.63 -4.64 1.09
N GLN A 74 8.37 -4.24 0.94
CA GLN A 74 7.33 -5.10 0.38
C GLN A 74 6.44 -4.32 -0.59
N ALA A 75 5.87 -5.03 -1.55
CA ALA A 75 4.92 -4.49 -2.51
C ALA A 75 3.48 -4.61 -1.98
N PHE A 76 2.69 -3.57 -2.26
CA PHE A 76 1.27 -3.49 -1.94
C PHE A 76 0.48 -2.89 -3.10
N MET A 77 -0.78 -3.27 -3.23
CA MET A 77 -1.75 -2.60 -4.09
C MET A 77 -2.28 -1.35 -3.37
N PRO A 78 -2.08 -0.14 -3.91
CA PRO A 78 -2.52 1.09 -3.26
C PRO A 78 -4.04 1.22 -3.33
N VAL A 79 -4.65 1.64 -2.21
CA VAL A 79 -6.04 2.04 -2.11
C VAL A 79 -6.06 3.52 -1.71
N LEU A 80 -6.75 4.37 -2.47
CA LEU A 80 -6.82 5.80 -2.12
C LEU A 80 -7.50 5.98 -0.77
N VAL A 81 -6.89 6.78 0.08
CA VAL A 81 -7.45 7.17 1.37
C VAL A 81 -7.42 8.68 1.53
N GLU A 82 -8.40 9.18 2.27
CA GLU A 82 -8.40 10.55 2.77
C GLU A 82 -7.33 10.75 3.85
N GLY A 83 -6.90 11.99 4.02
CA GLY A 83 -5.86 12.38 4.97
C GLY A 83 -4.44 12.31 4.37
N ARG A 84 -3.44 12.39 5.25
CA ARG A 84 -2.02 12.50 4.87
C ARG A 84 -1.13 11.36 5.39
N ALA A 85 -1.73 10.32 5.95
CA ALA A 85 -1.02 9.18 6.54
C ALA A 85 -1.21 7.93 5.69
N ILE A 86 -0.12 7.17 5.51
CA ILE A 86 -0.16 5.85 4.88
C ILE A 86 -0.83 4.87 5.84
N LYS A 87 -1.76 4.05 5.36
CA LYS A 87 -2.36 2.97 6.16
C LYS A 87 -1.64 1.66 5.86
N LEU A 88 -0.95 1.15 6.86
CA LEU A 88 -0.24 -0.13 6.79
C LEU A 88 -1.10 -1.26 7.40
N HIS A 89 -1.02 -2.45 6.83
CA HIS A 89 -1.71 -3.62 7.37
C HIS A 89 -1.05 -4.10 8.68
N PRO A 90 -1.79 -4.38 9.77
CA PRO A 90 -1.19 -4.66 11.08
C PRO A 90 -0.30 -5.93 11.09
N LEU A 91 -0.65 -6.96 10.32
CA LEU A 91 0.17 -8.18 10.24
C LEU A 91 1.55 -8.01 9.58
N VAL A 92 1.81 -6.91 8.87
CA VAL A 92 3.13 -6.66 8.28
C VAL A 92 4.03 -5.80 9.16
N CYS A 93 3.51 -5.23 10.26
CA CYS A 93 4.28 -4.37 11.17
C CYS A 93 5.51 -5.08 11.74
N THR A 94 5.38 -6.37 12.08
CA THR A 94 6.49 -7.21 12.55
C THR A 94 7.61 -7.35 11.52
N ALA A 95 7.28 -7.38 10.22
CA ALA A 95 8.24 -7.47 9.14
C ALA A 95 8.98 -6.14 8.92
N PHE A 96 8.29 -5.01 9.07
CA PHE A 96 8.92 -3.67 9.00
C PHE A 96 9.58 -3.23 10.31
N ASN A 97 9.37 -3.99 11.40
CA ASN A 97 9.65 -3.55 12.77
C ASN A 97 9.03 -2.17 13.08
N ALA A 98 7.83 -1.94 12.56
CA ALA A 98 7.12 -0.67 12.62
C ALA A 98 6.17 -0.61 13.81
N ASP A 99 6.14 0.54 14.47
CA ASP A 99 5.09 0.96 15.39
C ASP A 99 4.35 2.19 14.81
N PHE A 100 3.45 2.78 15.59
CA PHE A 100 2.57 3.86 15.13
C PHE A 100 2.64 5.09 16.05
N ASP A 101 3.84 5.40 16.57
CA ASP A 101 4.08 6.54 17.46
C ASP A 101 4.73 7.76 16.77
N GLY A 102 4.96 7.67 15.45
CA GLY A 102 5.63 8.70 14.66
C GLY A 102 6.46 8.16 13.50
N ASP A 103 6.58 6.83 13.39
CA ASP A 103 7.24 6.14 12.29
C ASP A 103 6.83 6.64 10.89
N GLN A 104 7.83 6.75 10.02
CA GLN A 104 7.66 7.15 8.62
C GLN A 104 8.08 6.01 7.68
N MET A 105 7.39 5.91 6.55
CA MET A 105 7.71 4.96 5.48
C MET A 105 7.87 5.69 4.16
N ALA A 106 8.84 5.25 3.37
CA ALA A 106 9.01 5.68 1.99
C ALA A 106 8.12 4.85 1.07
N VAL A 107 7.62 5.50 0.01
CA VAL A 107 6.86 4.87 -1.06
C VAL A 107 7.66 4.97 -2.36
N HIS A 108 7.83 3.86 -3.06
CA HIS A 108 8.47 3.83 -4.37
C HIS A 108 7.51 3.28 -5.42
N LEU A 109 7.50 3.91 -6.60
CA LEU A 109 6.67 3.52 -7.72
C LEU A 109 7.50 2.77 -8.78
N PRO A 110 7.34 1.44 -8.96
CA PRO A 110 8.01 0.71 -10.04
C PRO A 110 7.47 1.16 -11.40
N LEU A 111 8.35 1.52 -12.34
CA LEU A 111 7.92 2.13 -13.62
C LEU A 111 7.80 1.12 -14.77
N SER A 112 8.82 0.28 -14.98
CA SER A 112 8.82 -0.67 -16.10
C SER A 112 7.85 -1.83 -15.85
N GLU A 113 7.39 -2.49 -16.91
CA GLU A 113 6.50 -3.65 -16.79
C GLU A 113 7.18 -4.79 -16.02
N GLU A 114 8.48 -5.00 -16.23
CA GLU A 114 9.27 -5.99 -15.51
C GLU A 114 9.31 -5.69 -14.02
N ALA A 115 9.56 -4.42 -13.64
CA ALA A 115 9.59 -4.01 -12.23
C ALA A 115 8.21 -4.16 -11.55
N GLN A 116 7.14 -3.84 -12.26
CA GLN A 116 5.77 -4.05 -11.77
C GLN A 116 5.46 -5.55 -11.60
N ASN A 117 5.90 -6.38 -12.55
CA ASN A 117 5.74 -7.83 -12.49
C ASN A 117 6.56 -8.45 -11.35
N GLU A 118 7.79 -8.01 -11.12
CA GLU A 118 8.59 -8.40 -9.96
C GLU A 118 7.92 -8.01 -8.64
N ALA A 119 7.38 -6.79 -8.56
CA ALA A 119 6.66 -6.34 -7.38
C ALA A 119 5.45 -7.24 -7.06
N ARG A 120 4.62 -7.58 -8.06
CA ARG A 120 3.46 -8.49 -7.89
C ARG A 120 3.86 -9.94 -7.64
N THR A 121 4.96 -10.38 -8.24
CA THR A 121 5.32 -11.80 -8.26
C THR A 121 6.17 -12.19 -7.07
N LEU A 122 7.16 -11.35 -6.73
CA LEU A 122 8.20 -11.64 -5.76
C LEU A 122 8.03 -10.84 -4.46
N MET A 123 7.65 -9.56 -4.56
CA MET A 123 7.69 -8.65 -3.41
C MET A 123 6.34 -8.46 -2.71
N LEU A 124 5.24 -8.96 -3.27
CA LEU A 124 3.91 -8.80 -2.70
C LEU A 124 3.86 -9.31 -1.25
N ALA A 125 3.32 -8.51 -0.33
CA ALA A 125 3.29 -8.85 1.09
C ALA A 125 2.61 -10.20 1.37
N ALA A 126 1.52 -10.50 0.66
CA ALA A 126 0.81 -11.78 0.77
C ALA A 126 1.64 -13.01 0.34
N LYS A 127 2.73 -12.83 -0.41
CA LYS A 127 3.65 -13.90 -0.82
C LYS A 127 4.84 -14.07 0.12
N ASN A 128 5.02 -13.15 1.07
CA ASN A 128 6.18 -13.06 1.95
C ASN A 128 5.79 -13.29 3.42
N LEU A 129 5.11 -14.41 3.69
CA LEU A 129 4.56 -14.74 5.02
C LEU A 129 5.57 -15.39 5.98
N LEU A 130 6.67 -15.93 5.45
CA LEU A 130 7.68 -16.65 6.23
C LEU A 130 8.99 -15.85 6.30
N LYS A 131 9.66 -15.92 7.45
CA LYS A 131 11.01 -15.38 7.60
C LYS A 131 11.99 -16.16 6.74
N PRO A 132 12.83 -15.49 5.93
CA PRO A 132 13.82 -16.18 5.09
C PRO A 132 14.90 -16.90 5.88
N SER A 133 15.14 -16.47 7.13
CA SER A 133 16.22 -16.99 7.99
C SER A 133 15.92 -18.35 8.61
N ASP A 134 14.66 -18.62 8.98
CA ASP A 134 14.29 -19.79 9.76
C ASP A 134 12.94 -20.42 9.37
N GLY A 135 12.26 -19.89 8.35
CA GLY A 135 10.99 -20.42 7.86
C GLY A 135 9.80 -20.19 8.78
N ARG A 136 9.97 -19.54 9.94
CA ARG A 136 8.85 -19.25 10.85
C ARG A 136 7.94 -18.16 10.27
N PRO A 137 6.62 -18.19 10.52
CA PRO A 137 5.72 -17.13 10.08
C PRO A 137 6.14 -15.77 10.66
N VAL A 138 6.18 -14.74 9.81
CA VAL A 138 6.44 -13.35 10.24
C VAL A 138 5.14 -12.60 10.49
N THR A 139 4.09 -12.92 9.72
CA THR A 139 2.77 -12.27 9.74
C THR A 139 1.86 -12.90 10.80
N VAL A 140 2.38 -13.06 12.03
CA VAL A 140 1.61 -13.59 13.15
C VAL A 140 0.73 -12.51 13.77
N PRO A 141 -0.49 -12.84 14.25
CA PRO A 141 -1.27 -11.92 15.07
C PRO A 141 -0.48 -11.48 16.31
N THR A 142 -0.61 -10.21 16.68
CA THR A 142 0.05 -9.61 17.85
C THR A 142 -0.97 -8.84 18.69
N GLN A 143 -0.62 -8.59 19.96
CA GLN A 143 -1.35 -7.73 20.89
C GLN A 143 -2.87 -8.00 20.87
N ASP A 144 -3.66 -7.03 20.44
CA ASP A 144 -5.12 -7.04 20.47
C ASP A 144 -5.74 -8.22 19.71
N MET A 145 -5.14 -8.64 18.60
CA MET A 145 -5.65 -9.81 17.83
C MET A 145 -5.50 -11.10 18.65
N VAL A 146 -4.40 -11.23 19.39
CA VAL A 146 -4.16 -12.39 20.27
C VAL A 146 -5.08 -12.30 21.48
N LEU A 147 -5.22 -11.11 22.08
CA LEU A 147 -6.10 -10.90 23.24
C LEU A 147 -7.56 -11.21 22.91
N GLY A 148 -8.06 -10.72 21.77
CA GLY A 148 -9.42 -10.98 21.32
C GLY A 148 -9.67 -12.45 21.04
N SER A 149 -8.75 -13.11 20.31
CA SER A 149 -8.84 -14.56 20.07
C SER A 149 -8.79 -15.35 21.36
N TYR A 150 -7.88 -15.00 22.26
CA TYR A 150 -7.74 -15.64 23.57
C TYR A 150 -9.04 -15.53 24.36
N TYR A 151 -9.57 -14.32 24.53
CA TYR A 151 -10.81 -14.05 25.27
C TYR A 151 -12.00 -14.86 24.73
N LEU A 152 -12.14 -14.99 23.41
CA LEU A 152 -13.18 -15.79 22.77
C LEU A 152 -13.05 -17.29 23.01
N THR A 153 -11.84 -17.77 23.30
CA THR A 153 -11.53 -19.20 23.53
C THR A 153 -11.34 -19.56 25.01
N ILE A 154 -11.60 -18.64 25.94
CA ILE A 154 -11.58 -18.94 27.37
C ILE A 154 -12.77 -19.83 27.71
N ASP A 155 -12.50 -21.01 28.28
CA ASP A 155 -13.53 -21.87 28.86
C ASP A 155 -14.14 -21.20 30.09
N LYS A 156 -15.46 -21.09 30.13
CA LYS A 156 -16.23 -20.46 31.22
C LYS A 156 -17.10 -21.52 31.89
N PRO A 157 -16.67 -22.04 33.06
CA PRO A 157 -17.41 -23.10 33.74
C PRO A 157 -18.87 -22.70 34.01
N GLY A 158 -19.81 -23.47 33.45
CA GLY A 158 -21.25 -23.28 33.67
C GLY A 158 -21.97 -22.41 32.63
N GLU A 159 -21.27 -21.85 31.64
CA GLU A 159 -21.93 -21.23 30.49
C GLU A 159 -22.28 -22.28 29.40
N LYS A 160 -23.38 -22.07 28.68
CA LYS A 160 -23.75 -22.90 27.54
C LYS A 160 -23.01 -22.37 26.30
N GLY A 161 -21.80 -22.86 26.09
CA GLY A 161 -20.94 -22.48 24.97
C GLY A 161 -19.50 -22.77 25.31
#